data_AF-A0A349NDE2-F1
#
_entry.id   AF-A0A349NDE2-F1
#
_cell.length_a   1.000
_cell.length_b   1.000
_cell.length_c   1.000
_cell.angle_alpha   90.00
_cell.angle_beta   90.00
_cell.angle_gamma   90.00
#
_symmetry.space_group_name_H-M   'P 1'
#
loop_
_entity.id
_entity.type
_entity.pdbx_description
1 polymer ?
#
loop_
_entity_poly.entity_id
_entity_poly.type
_entity_poly.pdbx_seq_one_letter_code
_entity_poly.pdbx_strand_id
1 'polypeptide(L)'
;MSLNRYEQILMNYLECHSEEKRFWEAKVTEISRSGGRLESRALELNGILWEYFEERARFESPFREVLIHEGDPKTSMLNLSEYLLRMWAPPTQKKRSLC
;
A
#
# COMPACT_ATOMS: atom_id res chain seq x y z
N MET A 1 6.82 4.08 11.40
CA MET A 1 6.56 2.62 11.41
C MET A 1 7.56 1.97 10.50
N SER A 2 8.02 0.76 10.82
CA SER A 2 8.89 -0.02 9.93
C SER A 2 8.01 -0.90 9.05
N LEU A 3 8.37 -1.05 7.77
CA LEU A 3 7.73 -2.00 6.87
C LEU A 3 8.23 -3.42 7.19
N ASN A 4 7.34 -4.41 7.15
CA ASN A 4 7.71 -5.83 7.17
C ASN A 4 8.32 -6.24 5.82
N ARG A 5 8.82 -7.48 5.71
CA ARG A 5 9.52 -7.95 4.50
C ARG A 5 8.65 -7.91 3.24
N TYR A 6 7.37 -8.29 3.34
CA TYR A 6 6.44 -8.29 2.22
C TYR A 6 6.13 -6.87 1.75
N GLU A 7 5.89 -5.98 2.72
CA GLU A 7 5.66 -4.56 2.49
C GLU A 7 6.88 -3.89 1.82
N GLN A 8 8.10 -4.25 2.23
CA GLN A 8 9.34 -3.76 1.61
C GLN A 8 9.50 -4.23 0.17
N ILE A 9 9.22 -5.52 -0.12
CA ILE A 9 9.28 -6.06 -1.48
C ILE A 9 8.32 -5.31 -2.40
N LEU A 10 7.08 -5.13 -1.97
CA LEU A 10 6.08 -4.42 -2.76
C LEU A 10 6.47 -2.95 -2.97
N MET A 11 6.91 -2.25 -1.92
CA MET A 11 7.36 -0.86 -2.05
C MET A 11 8.52 -0.73 -3.05
N ASN A 12 9.55 -1.56 -2.91
CA ASN A 12 10.70 -1.55 -3.82
C ASN A 12 10.29 -1.86 -5.26
N TYR A 13 9.36 -2.79 -5.46
CA TYR A 13 8.81 -3.09 -6.78
C TYR A 13 8.13 -1.86 -7.39
N LEU A 14 7.25 -1.18 -6.65
CA LEU A 14 6.59 0.03 -7.12
C LEU A 14 7.60 1.14 -7.44
N GLU A 15 8.64 1.32 -6.65
CA GLU A 15 9.68 2.33 -6.93
C GLU A 15 10.46 2.04 -8.21
N CYS A 16 10.70 0.77 -8.53
CA CYS A 16 11.39 0.34 -9.75
C CYS A 16 10.50 0.35 -11.00
N HIS A 17 9.17 0.36 -10.86
CA HIS A 17 8.21 0.26 -11.98
C HIS A 17 7.35 1.51 -12.08
N SER A 18 7.77 2.48 -12.90
CA SER A 18 7.14 3.81 -12.96
C SER A 18 5.66 3.80 -13.37
N GLU A 19 5.26 2.88 -14.23
CA GLU A 19 3.85 2.76 -14.66
C GLU A 19 2.96 2.21 -13.53
N GLU A 20 3.41 1.14 -12.87
CA GLU A 20 2.75 0.58 -11.69
C GLU A 20 2.67 1.62 -10.57
N LYS A 21 3.75 2.37 -10.33
CA LYS A 21 3.76 3.47 -9.36
C LYS A 21 2.67 4.50 -9.65
N ARG A 22 2.56 4.97 -10.90
CA ARG A 22 1.55 5.95 -11.30
C ARG A 22 0.12 5.42 -11.11
N PHE A 23 -0.10 4.15 -11.46
CA PHE A 23 -1.38 3.49 -11.23
C PHE A 23 -1.73 3.50 -9.72
N TRP A 24 -0.77 3.13 -8.87
CA TRP A 24 -0.98 3.08 -7.43
C TRP A 24 -1.12 4.46 -6.78
N GLU A 25 -0.36 5.47 -7.22
CA GLU A 25 -0.54 6.87 -6.78
C GLU A 25 -1.97 7.35 -7.07
N ALA A 26 -2.49 7.05 -8.27
CA ALA A 26 -3.86 7.38 -8.65
C ALA A 26 -4.89 6.61 -7.78
N LYS A 27 -4.67 5.31 -7.55
CA LYS A 27 -5.57 4.46 -6.74
C LYS A 27 -5.60 4.90 -5.28
N VAL A 28 -4.45 5.17 -4.68
CA VAL A 28 -4.34 5.68 -3.31
C VAL A 28 -4.99 7.06 -3.19
N THR A 29 -4.84 7.92 -4.20
CA THR A 29 -5.52 9.21 -4.27
C THR A 29 -7.04 9.05 -4.33
N GLU A 30 -7.55 8.11 -5.13
CA GLU A 30 -8.98 7.77 -5.20
C GLU A 30 -9.53 7.33 -3.83
N ILE A 31 -8.88 6.36 -3.19
CA ILE A 31 -9.26 5.85 -1.86
C ILE A 31 -9.18 6.97 -0.81
N SER A 32 -8.20 7.88 -0.90
CA SER A 32 -8.10 9.01 0.02
C SER A 32 -9.29 9.99 -0.05
N ARG A 33 -10.02 10.00 -1.18
CA ARG A 33 -11.15 10.89 -1.44
C ARG A 33 -12.50 10.27 -1.05
N SER A 34 -12.58 8.97 -0.79
CA SER A 34 -13.84 8.25 -0.48
C SER A 34 -14.49 8.64 0.87
N GLY A 35 -13.91 9.56 1.64
CA GLY A 35 -14.41 9.93 2.97
C GLY A 35 -13.91 8.96 4.05
N GLY A 36 -14.40 9.07 5.29
CA GLY A 36 -13.98 8.19 6.39
C GLY A 36 -12.64 8.53 7.07
N ARG A 37 -12.31 7.76 8.11
CA ARG A 37 -11.06 7.90 8.89
C ARG A 37 -9.88 7.28 8.15
N LEU A 38 -8.66 7.72 8.48
CA LEU A 38 -7.42 7.17 7.91
C LEU A 38 -7.34 5.65 8.10
N GLU A 39 -7.70 5.16 9.28
CA GLU A 39 -7.70 3.72 9.63
C GLU A 39 -8.57 2.90 8.68
N SER A 40 -9.79 3.37 8.38
CA SER A 40 -10.71 2.68 7.46
C SER A 40 -10.14 2.59 6.04
N ARG A 41 -9.51 3.66 5.56
CA ARG A 41 -8.86 3.70 4.24
C ARG A 41 -7.63 2.81 4.19
N ALA A 42 -6.85 2.77 5.27
CA ALA A 42 -5.68 1.91 5.37
C ALA A 42 -6.07 0.43 5.36
N LEU A 43 -7.18 0.07 6.01
CA LEU A 43 -7.74 -1.28 5.98
C LEU A 43 -8.27 -1.68 4.59
N GLU A 44 -8.96 -0.76 3.90
CA GLU A 44 -9.39 -0.97 2.51
C GLU A 44 -8.17 -1.22 1.61
N LEU A 45 -7.19 -0.31 1.64
CA LEU A 45 -5.98 -0.42 0.85
C LEU A 45 -5.15 -1.67 1.22
N ASN A 46 -5.17 -2.10 2.48
CA ASN A 46 -4.48 -3.31 2.94
C ASN A 46 -4.98 -4.56 2.21
N GLY A 47 -6.30 -4.70 2.00
CA GLY A 47 -6.85 -5.83 1.24
C GLY A 47 -6.39 -5.81 -0.22
N ILE A 48 -6.50 -4.66 -0.88
CA ILE A 48 -6.16 -4.48 -2.29
C ILE A 48 -4.66 -4.72 -2.54
N LEU A 49 -3.78 -4.21 -1.65
CA LEU A 49 -2.33 -4.44 -1.75
C LEU A 49 -1.98 -5.91 -1.57
N TRP A 50 -2.68 -6.63 -0.68
CA TRP A 50 -2.46 -8.06 -0.51
C TRP A 50 -2.85 -8.84 -1.77
N GLU A 51 -4.03 -8.57 -2.34
CA GLU A 51 -4.47 -9.22 -3.58
C GLU A 51 -3.49 -8.97 -4.73
N TYR A 52 -3.03 -7.72 -4.89
CA TYR A 52 -2.02 -7.39 -5.89
C TYR A 52 -0.68 -8.09 -5.64
N PHE A 53 -0.26 -8.21 -4.38
CA PHE A 53 0.95 -8.95 -4.02
C PHE A 53 0.85 -10.41 -4.48
N GLU A 54 -0.29 -11.07 -4.22
CA GLU A 54 -0.56 -12.45 -4.64
C GLU A 54 -0.59 -12.60 -6.16
N GLU A 55 -1.18 -11.64 -6.87
CA GLU A 55 -1.14 -11.60 -8.33
C GLU A 55 0.30 -11.52 -8.85
N ARG A 56 1.11 -10.61 -8.30
CA ARG A 56 2.51 -10.42 -8.73
C ARG A 56 3.39 -11.62 -8.39
N ALA A 57 3.13 -12.33 -7.30
CA ALA A 57 3.84 -13.58 -6.98
C ALA A 57 3.73 -14.66 -8.07
N ARG A 58 2.71 -14.59 -8.93
CA ARG A 58 2.56 -15.50 -10.08
C ARG A 58 3.57 -15.20 -11.18
N PHE A 59 4.07 -13.97 -11.27
CA PHE A 59 4.92 -13.51 -12.38
C PHE A 59 6.34 -13.13 -11.93
N GLU A 60 6.51 -12.63 -10.71
CA GLU A 60 7.75 -12.04 -10.21
C GLU A 60 8.39 -12.91 -9.10
N SER A 61 9.67 -13.25 -9.25
CA SER A 61 10.38 -14.14 -8.31
C SER A 61 10.48 -13.58 -6.88
N PRO A 62 10.75 -12.28 -6.64
CA PRO A 62 10.88 -11.74 -5.27
C PRO A 62 9.62 -11.92 -4.42
N PHE A 63 8.44 -11.81 -5.05
CA PHE A 63 7.15 -11.99 -4.41
C PHE A 63 6.86 -13.48 -4.13
N ARG A 64 7.23 -14.34 -5.08
CA ARG A 64 7.04 -15.79 -4.95
C ARG A 64 7.92 -16.40 -3.85
N GLU A 65 9.19 -16.00 -3.81
CA GLU A 65 10.17 -16.55 -2.87
C GLU A 65 9.78 -16.29 -1.43
N VAL A 66 9.33 -15.07 -1.11
CA VAL A 66 8.92 -14.74 0.27
C VAL A 66 7.69 -15.55 0.73
N LEU A 67 6.73 -15.82 -0.16
CA LEU A 67 5.56 -16.65 0.15
C LEU A 67 5.94 -18.12 0.44
N ILE A 68 6.92 -18.65 -0.31
CA ILE A 68 7.40 -20.04 -0.13
C ILE A 68 8.15 -20.17 1.20
N HIS A 69 8.95 -19.17 1.57
CA HIS A 69 9.88 -19.26 2.69
C HIS A 69 9.27 -18.94 4.06
N GLU A 70 8.36 -17.99 4.15
CA GLU A 70 7.87 -17.49 5.44
C GLU A 70 6.67 -18.30 5.96
N GLY A 71 5.86 -18.90 5.07
CA GLY A 71 4.63 -19.62 5.45
C GLY A 71 3.56 -18.68 6.03
N ASP A 72 2.30 -19.10 5.90
CA ASP A 72 1.08 -18.30 6.14
C ASP A 72 0.74 -17.33 4.97
N PRO A 73 -0.31 -17.63 4.16
CA PRO A 73 -0.63 -16.89 2.94
C PRO A 73 -1.41 -15.61 3.21
N LYS A 74 -1.43 -15.04 4.41
CA LYS A 74 -2.05 -13.71 4.61
C LYS A 74 -1.32 -12.89 5.66
N THR A 75 -0.37 -12.08 5.19
CA THR A 75 0.28 -11.07 6.02
C THR A 75 -0.48 -9.74 5.97
N SER A 76 -0.26 -8.89 6.96
CA SER A 76 -0.79 -7.53 6.95
C SER A 76 0.10 -6.62 6.09
N MET A 77 -0.55 -5.82 5.25
CA MET A 77 0.04 -4.72 4.46
C MET A 77 -0.28 -3.35 5.08
N LEU A 78 -0.69 -3.32 6.35
CA LEU A 78 -1.25 -2.12 6.96
C LEU A 78 -0.24 -0.99 7.12
N ASN A 79 1.03 -1.29 7.45
CA ASN A 79 2.04 -0.24 7.56
C ASN A 79 2.33 0.37 6.18
N LEU A 80 2.37 -0.46 5.13
CA LEU A 80 2.51 0.03 3.76
C LEU A 80 1.30 0.86 3.35
N SER A 81 0.08 0.40 3.62
CA SER A 81 -1.14 1.16 3.34
C SER A 81 -1.12 2.54 3.97
N GLU A 82 -0.80 2.62 5.26
CA GLU A 82 -0.70 3.90 5.95
C GLU A 82 0.43 4.78 5.39
N TYR A 83 1.57 4.18 5.07
CA TYR A 83 2.70 4.88 4.49
C TYR A 83 2.33 5.50 3.14
N LEU A 84 1.74 4.72 2.22
CA LEU A 84 1.31 5.19 0.92
C LEU A 84 0.23 6.28 1.02
N LEU A 85 -0.74 6.12 1.93
CA LEU A 85 -1.75 7.15 2.20
C LEU A 85 -1.12 8.44 2.75
N ARG A 86 -0.06 8.38 3.55
CA ARG A 86 0.65 9.58 4.02
C ARG A 86 1.47 10.25 2.91
N MET A 87 2.06 9.46 2.02
CA MET A 87 2.98 9.94 0.99
C MET A 87 2.28 10.46 -0.27
N TRP A 88 1.22 9.77 -0.71
CA TRP A 88 0.58 10.03 -2.01
C TRP A 88 -0.81 10.63 -1.91
N ALA A 89 -1.48 10.55 -0.75
CA ALA A 89 -2.73 11.26 -0.60
C ALA A 89 -2.47 12.78 -0.62
N PRO A 90 -3.39 13.57 -1.20
CA PRO A 90 -3.30 15.02 -1.13
C PRO A 90 -3.25 15.45 0.35
N PRO A 91 -2.46 16.49 0.68
CA PRO A 91 -2.36 16.98 2.04
C PRO A 91 -3.75 17.34 2.54
N THR A 92 -4.15 16.78 3.70
CA THR A 92 -5.40 17.16 4.33
C THR A 92 -5.28 18.65 4.66
N GLN A 93 -6.15 19.47 4.08
CA GLN A 93 -6.25 20.87 4.49
C GLN A 93 -6.63 20.86 5.97
N LYS A 94 -5.64 21.06 6.86
CA LYS A 94 -5.92 21.40 8.25
C LYS A 94 -6.80 22.62 8.18
N LYS A 95 -8.09 22.49 8.55
CA LYS A 95 -8.92 23.65 8.83
C LYS A 95 -8.13 24.48 9.84
N ARG A 96 -7.62 25.64 9.42
CA ARG A 96 -7.19 26.66 10.37
C ARG A 96 -8.40 26.89 11.26
N SER A 97 -8.30 26.52 12.52
CA SER A 97 -9.12 27.12 13.55
C SER A 97 -8.79 28.60 13.51
N LEU A 98 -9.62 29.37 12.80
CA LEU A 98 -9.66 30.82 12.93
C LEU A 98 -10.13 31.09 14.35
N CYS A 99 -9.20 31.52 15.19
CA CYS A 99 -9.48 32.33 16.37
C CYS A 99 -9.47 33.79 15.94
#